data_AF-A0A354F025-F1
#
_entry.id   AF-A0A354F025-F1
#
_cell.length_a   1.000
_cell.length_b   1.000
_cell.length_c   1.000
_cell.angle_alpha   90.00
_cell.angle_beta   90.00
_cell.angle_gamma   90.00
#
_symmetry.space_group_name_H-M   'P 1'
#
loop_
_entity.id
_entity.type
_entity.pdbx_description
1 polymer ?
#
loop_
_entity_poly.entity_id
_entity_poly.type
_entity_poly.pdbx_seq_one_letter_code
_entity_poly.pdbx_strand_id
1 'polypeptide(L)'
;MSRIVKALLTQREWQKCELTQQLFICEQQRLDLELTIQENQQNITNSCTMPALIRPELEMARMHYWISQEQTRAALVADKEDLDVRQAALKTRKIELNTALKMLAKHQGRQLEKKRIAMMLTQQNNSDEWIAQRREFE
;
A
#
# COMPACT_ATOMS: atom_id res chain seq x y z
N MET A 1 -25.76 -2.63 16.16
CA MET A 1 -24.96 -2.64 14.90
C MET A 1 -24.84 -4.09 14.42
N SER A 2 -24.85 -4.40 13.13
CA SER A 2 -24.61 -5.79 12.69
C SER A 2 -23.17 -6.18 13.02
N ARG A 3 -22.95 -7.30 13.72
CA ARG A 3 -21.62 -7.80 14.09
C ARG A 3 -20.74 -8.02 12.85
N ILE A 4 -21.35 -8.40 11.73
CA ILE A 4 -20.70 -8.68 10.45
C ILE A 4 -20.05 -7.41 9.87
N VAL A 5 -20.74 -6.27 9.89
CA VAL A 5 -20.21 -5.00 9.34
C VAL A 5 -19.01 -4.51 10.15
N LYS A 6 -19.06 -4.65 11.47
CA LYS A 6 -17.92 -4.30 12.34
C LYS A 6 -16.70 -5.19 12.05
N ALA A 7 -16.91 -6.51 11.96
CA ALA A 7 -15.84 -7.45 11.65
C ALA A 7 -15.18 -7.15 10.30
N LEU A 8 -15.99 -6.84 9.27
CA LEU A 8 -15.48 -6.47 7.96
C LEU A 8 -14.67 -5.16 7.99
N LEU A 9 -15.10 -4.15 8.73
CA LEU A 9 -14.34 -2.90 8.89
C LEU A 9 -12.97 -3.15 9.53
N THR A 10 -12.95 -3.85 10.66
CA THR A 10 -11.71 -4.17 11.37
C THR A 10 -10.76 -5.00 10.49
N GLN A 11 -11.28 -5.98 9.75
CA GLN A 11 -10.48 -6.76 8.81
C GLN A 11 -9.88 -5.88 7.71
N ARG A 12 -10.66 -4.95 7.14
CA ARG A 12 -10.21 -4.06 6.07
C ARG A 12 -9.22 -3.01 6.56
N GLU A 13 -9.36 -2.54 7.80
CA GLU A 13 -8.39 -1.67 8.45
C GLU A 13 -7.07 -2.41 8.69
N TRP A 14 -7.11 -3.66 9.13
CA TRP A 14 -5.92 -4.47 9.31
C TRP A 14 -5.16 -4.68 7.99
N GLN A 15 -5.89 -5.03 6.92
CA GLN A 15 -5.34 -5.12 5.56
C GLN A 15 -4.69 -3.81 5.09
N LYS A 16 -5.22 -2.66 5.53
CA LYS A 16 -4.67 -1.34 5.17
C LYS A 16 -3.34 -1.10 5.89
N CYS A 17 -3.25 -1.47 7.17
CA CYS A 17 -2.01 -1.38 7.94
C CYS A 17 -0.94 -2.29 7.32
N GLU A 18 -1.27 -3.55 7.06
CA GLU A 18 -0.37 -4.52 6.42
C GLU A 18 0.15 -3.99 5.07
N LEU A 19 -0.75 -3.49 4.22
CA LEU A 19 -0.37 -2.98 2.91
C LEU A 19 0.48 -1.71 3.00
N THR A 20 0.26 -0.88 4.02
CA THR A 20 1.10 0.30 4.27
C THR A 20 2.51 -0.11 4.69
N GLN A 21 2.63 -1.13 5.53
CA GLN A 21 3.92 -1.70 5.93
C GLN A 21 4.65 -2.31 4.73
N GLN A 22 3.96 -3.08 3.88
CA GLN A 22 4.54 -3.66 2.67
C GLN A 22 5.05 -2.57 1.70
N LEU A 23 4.29 -1.49 1.51
CA LEU A 23 4.72 -0.36 0.69
C LEU A 23 5.97 0.33 1.26
N PHE A 24 6.05 0.48 2.59
CA PHE A 24 7.22 1.05 3.24
C PHE A 24 8.45 0.15 3.05
N ILE A 25 8.31 -1.16 3.25
CA ILE A 25 9.41 -2.12 3.05
C ILE A 25 9.89 -2.09 1.59
N CYS A 26 8.99 -2.15 0.61
CA CYS A 26 9.38 -2.08 -0.80
C CYS A 26 10.08 -0.77 -1.15
N GLU A 27 9.65 0.37 -0.57
CA GLU A 27 10.32 1.65 -0.80
C GLU A 27 11.75 1.66 -0.24
N GLN A 28 11.95 1.12 0.96
CA GLN A 28 13.30 1.00 1.54
C GLN A 28 14.21 0.12 0.68
N GLN A 29 13.73 -1.07 0.28
CA GLN A 29 14.49 -1.97 -0.58
C GLN A 29 14.85 -1.33 -1.92
N ARG A 30 13.94 -0.53 -2.49
CA ARG A 30 14.18 0.19 -3.74
C ARG A 30 15.28 1.24 -3.58
N LEU A 31 15.26 2.01 -2.48
CA LEU A 31 16.29 3.01 -2.19
C LEU A 31 17.66 2.35 -1.98
N ASP A 32 17.70 1.24 -1.25
CA ASP A 32 18.94 0.49 -1.01
C ASP A 32 19.53 -0.04 -2.32
N LEU A 33 18.68 -0.58 -3.22
CA LEU A 33 19.12 -1.00 -4.56
C LEU A 33 19.61 0.19 -5.40
N GLU A 34 18.94 1.34 -5.34
CA GLU A 34 19.32 2.52 -6.09
C GLU A 34 20.69 3.05 -5.66
N LEU A 35 20.96 3.06 -4.36
CA LEU A 35 22.29 3.36 -3.82
C LEU A 35 23.34 2.34 -4.30
N THR A 36 23.03 1.05 -4.22
CA THR A 36 23.95 -0.02 -4.64
C THR A 36 24.28 0.08 -6.13
N ILE A 37 23.30 0.39 -6.98
CA ILE A 37 23.47 0.60 -8.41
C ILE A 37 24.37 1.82 -8.67
N GLN A 38 24.18 2.92 -7.94
CA GLN A 38 25.02 4.11 -8.06
C GLN A 38 26.47 3.84 -7.65
N GLU A 39 26.68 3.14 -6.54
CA GLU A 39 28.02 2.74 -6.08
C GLU A 39 28.70 1.85 -7.12
N ASN A 40 27.99 0.87 -7.67
CA ASN A 40 28.52 -0.01 -8.71
C ASN A 40 28.89 0.79 -9.98
N GLN A 41 28.00 1.69 -10.41
CA GLN A 41 28.26 2.58 -11.55
C GLN A 41 29.51 3.43 -11.34
N GLN A 42 29.70 3.94 -10.12
CA GLN A 42 30.87 4.74 -9.79
C GLN A 42 32.15 3.89 -9.79
N ASN A 43 32.11 2.66 -9.29
CA ASN A 43 33.23 1.71 -9.36
C ASN A 43 33.61 1.39 -10.81
N ILE A 44 32.62 1.13 -11.68
CA ILE A 44 32.85 0.92 -13.11
C ILE A 44 33.53 2.16 -13.71
N THR A 45 32.96 3.34 -13.47
CA THR A 45 33.48 4.61 -14.02
C THR A 45 34.92 4.88 -13.57
N ASN A 46 35.21 4.70 -12.28
CA ASN A 46 36.55 4.87 -11.71
C ASN A 46 37.56 3.87 -12.27
N SER A 47 37.13 2.65 -12.57
CA SER A 47 37.99 1.66 -13.18
C SER A 47 38.25 1.93 -14.67
N CYS A 48 37.27 2.51 -15.40
CA CYS A 48 37.40 2.90 -16.81
C CYS A 48 38.35 4.08 -17.05
N THR A 49 38.56 4.94 -16.06
CA THR A 49 39.52 6.06 -16.17
C THR A 49 40.98 5.63 -16.03
N MET A 50 41.24 4.38 -15.64
CA MET A 50 42.60 3.86 -15.56
C MET A 50 43.20 3.66 -16.97
N PRO A 51 44.43 4.13 -17.23
CA PRO A 51 45.10 3.93 -18.51
C PRO A 51 45.30 2.44 -18.80
N ALA A 52 45.31 2.09 -20.09
CA ALA A 52 45.52 0.72 -20.54
C ALA A 52 46.86 0.17 -20.06
N LEU A 53 46.86 -1.09 -19.61
CA LEU A 53 48.06 -1.73 -19.09
C LEU A 53 48.81 -2.41 -20.25
N ILE A 54 50.13 -2.20 -20.30
CA ILE A 54 51.01 -2.80 -21.33
C ILE A 54 51.04 -4.33 -21.20
N ARG A 55 50.71 -4.88 -20.02
CA ARG A 55 50.68 -6.32 -19.74
C ARG A 55 49.30 -6.92 -20.10
N PRO A 56 49.23 -7.81 -21.11
CA PRO A 56 47.96 -8.39 -21.55
C PRO A 56 47.19 -9.12 -20.46
N GLU A 57 47.88 -9.79 -19.52
CA GLU A 57 47.23 -10.54 -18.43
C GLU A 57 46.49 -9.61 -17.47
N LEU A 58 47.09 -8.44 -17.19
CA LEU A 58 46.46 -7.43 -16.34
C LEU A 58 45.30 -6.74 -17.05
N GLU A 59 45.42 -6.53 -18.37
CA GLU A 59 44.35 -5.96 -19.18
C GLU A 59 43.16 -6.92 -19.29
N MET A 60 43.39 -8.22 -19.49
CA MET A 60 42.34 -9.25 -19.48
C MET A 60 41.63 -9.32 -18.11
N ALA A 61 42.39 -9.28 -17.01
CA ALA A 61 41.82 -9.28 -15.67
C ALA A 61 40.95 -8.03 -15.42
N ARG A 62 41.39 -6.86 -15.90
CA ARG A 62 40.62 -5.61 -15.85
C ARG A 62 39.32 -5.71 -16.64
N MET A 63 39.37 -6.21 -17.87
CA MET A 63 38.17 -6.40 -18.70
C MET A 63 37.19 -7.40 -18.06
N HIS A 64 37.68 -8.51 -17.49
CA HIS A 64 36.84 -9.45 -16.75
C HIS A 64 36.16 -8.80 -15.54
N TYR A 65 36.89 -7.97 -14.79
CA TYR A 65 36.31 -7.22 -13.68
C TYR A 65 35.17 -6.31 -14.17
N TRP A 66 35.36 -5.57 -15.27
CA TRP A 66 34.32 -4.72 -15.84
C TRP A 66 33.08 -5.49 -16.28
N ILE A 67 33.26 -6.59 -17.00
CA ILE A 67 32.15 -7.45 -17.43
C ILE A 67 31.36 -7.95 -16.21
N SER A 68 32.05 -8.39 -15.16
CA SER A 68 31.42 -8.86 -13.93
C SER A 68 30.64 -7.76 -13.21
N GLN A 69 31.21 -6.55 -13.11
CA GLN A 69 30.51 -5.41 -12.50
C GLN A 69 29.29 -5.00 -13.33
N GLU A 70 29.40 -4.96 -14.66
CA GLU A 70 28.29 -4.61 -15.54
C GLU A 70 27.15 -5.66 -15.47
N GLN A 71 27.49 -6.95 -15.41
CA GLN A 71 26.52 -8.02 -15.17
C GLN A 71 25.81 -7.87 -13.82
N THR A 72 26.57 -7.53 -12.78
CA THR A 72 26.02 -7.26 -11.44
C THR A 72 25.07 -6.05 -11.47
N ARG A 73 25.47 -4.96 -12.14
CA ARG A 73 24.63 -3.78 -12.33
C ARG A 73 23.34 -4.11 -13.07
N ALA A 74 23.42 -4.88 -14.15
CA ALA A 74 22.25 -5.30 -14.93
C ALA A 74 21.28 -6.14 -14.09
N ALA A 75 21.79 -7.05 -13.24
CA ALA A 75 20.96 -7.82 -12.32
C ALA A 75 20.27 -6.92 -11.28
N LEU A 76 21.01 -5.98 -10.66
CA LEU A 76 20.44 -5.04 -9.70
C LEU A 76 19.37 -4.13 -10.32
N VAL A 77 19.55 -3.71 -11.57
CA VAL A 77 18.55 -2.92 -12.31
C VAL A 77 17.29 -3.74 -12.54
N ALA A 78 17.42 -5.02 -12.94
CA ALA A 78 16.26 -5.91 -13.09
C ALA A 78 15.51 -6.11 -11.77
N ASP A 79 16.23 -6.32 -10.65
CA ASP A 79 15.62 -6.43 -9.32
C ASP A 79 14.86 -5.15 -8.92
N LYS A 80 15.39 -3.98 -9.29
CA LYS A 80 14.74 -2.69 -9.07
C LYS A 80 13.45 -2.56 -9.89
N GLU A 81 13.48 -2.95 -11.16
CA GLU A 81 12.30 -2.93 -12.03
C GLU A 81 11.19 -3.85 -11.48
N ASP A 82 11.55 -5.04 -11.00
CA ASP A 82 10.61 -5.96 -10.35
C ASP A 82 9.99 -5.36 -9.08
N LEU A 83 10.79 -4.66 -8.26
CA LEU A 83 10.28 -3.93 -7.11
C LEU A 83 9.34 -2.79 -7.50
N ASP A 84 9.64 -2.05 -8.57
CA ASP A 84 8.78 -0.98 -9.08
C ASP A 84 7.42 -1.52 -9.54
N VAL A 85 7.41 -2.66 -10.25
CA VAL A 85 6.18 -3.36 -10.63
C VAL A 85 5.39 -3.78 -9.39
N ARG A 86 6.04 -4.39 -8.40
CA ARG A 86 5.40 -4.79 -7.14
C ARG A 86 4.84 -3.59 -6.38
N GLN A 87 5.56 -2.47 -6.37
CA GLN A 87 5.13 -1.25 -5.71
C GLN A 87 3.89 -0.65 -6.40
N ALA A 88 3.86 -0.65 -7.73
CA ALA A 88 2.70 -0.20 -8.50
C ALA A 88 1.46 -1.07 -8.22
N ALA A 89 1.63 -2.39 -8.11
CA ALA A 89 0.56 -3.31 -7.74
C ALA A 89 0.03 -3.03 -6.32
N LEU A 90 0.93 -2.82 -5.34
CA LEU A 90 0.55 -2.46 -3.98
C LEU A 90 -0.16 -1.09 -3.90
N LYS A 91 0.31 -0.08 -4.65
CA LYS A 91 -0.34 1.23 -4.74
C LYS A 91 -1.76 1.12 -5.30
N THR A 92 -1.94 0.33 -6.36
CA THR A 92 -3.27 0.04 -6.93
C THR A 92 -4.17 -0.62 -5.90
N ARG A 93 -3.67 -1.64 -5.21
CA ARG A 93 -4.42 -2.34 -4.17
C ARG A 93 -4.79 -1.43 -2.99
N LYS A 94 -3.95 -0.45 -2.64
CA LYS A 94 -4.26 0.60 -1.64
C LYS A 94 -5.48 1.42 -2.05
N ILE A 95 -5.56 1.82 -3.32
CA ILE A 95 -6.66 2.63 -3.86
C ILE A 95 -7.97 1.84 -3.80
N GLU A 96 -7.94 0.57 -4.22
CA GLU A 96 -9.09 -0.33 -4.14
C GLU A 96 -9.60 -0.48 -2.70
N LEU A 97 -8.69 -0.75 -1.77
CA LEU A 97 -9.02 -0.93 -0.36
C LEU A 97 -9.61 0.34 0.27
N ASN A 98 -9.03 1.50 -0.03
CA ASN A 98 -9.57 2.79 0.43
C ASN A 98 -10.97 3.06 -0.14
N THR A 99 -11.20 2.70 -1.39
CA THR A 99 -12.53 2.82 -2.02
C THR A 99 -13.54 1.90 -1.33
N ALA A 100 -13.16 0.65 -1.06
CA ALA A 100 -13.99 -0.30 -0.34
C ALA A 100 -14.34 0.18 1.09
N LEU A 101 -13.37 0.73 1.82
CA LEU A 101 -13.59 1.32 3.14
C LEU A 101 -14.55 2.51 3.10
N LYS A 102 -14.40 3.42 2.13
CA LYS A 102 -15.33 4.55 1.94
C LYS A 102 -16.76 4.08 1.66
N MET A 103 -16.91 3.03 0.84
CA MET A 103 -18.22 2.45 0.53
C MET A 103 -18.85 1.79 1.76
N LEU A 104 -18.08 1.04 2.55
CA LEU A 104 -18.51 0.46 3.81
C LEU A 104 -18.95 1.54 4.81
N ALA A 105 -18.16 2.59 4.97
CA ALA A 105 -18.48 3.72 5.86
C ALA A 105 -19.78 4.42 5.43
N LYS A 106 -19.97 4.67 4.13
CA LYS A 106 -21.20 5.25 3.58
C LYS A 106 -22.41 4.35 3.84
N HIS A 107 -22.28 3.04 3.65
CA HIS A 107 -23.34 2.09 3.94
C HIS A 107 -23.68 2.07 5.43
N GLN A 108 -22.68 2.10 6.31
CA GLN A 108 -22.88 2.20 7.75
C GLN A 108 -23.60 3.48 8.15
N GLY A 109 -23.21 4.64 7.59
CA GLY A 109 -23.90 5.91 7.83
C GLY A 109 -25.37 5.86 7.46
N ARG A 110 -25.71 5.29 6.29
CA ARG A 110 -27.12 5.09 5.88
C ARG A 110 -27.89 4.18 6.83
N GLN A 111 -27.27 3.11 7.31
CA GLN A 111 -27.90 2.18 8.26
C GLN A 111 -28.15 2.82 9.63
N LEU A 112 -27.23 3.68 10.09
CA LEU A 112 -27.40 4.43 11.33
C LEU A 112 -28.53 5.45 11.21
N GLU A 113 -28.59 6.19 10.09
CA GLU A 113 -29.66 7.16 9.88
C GLU A 113 -31.03 6.50 9.80
N LYS A 114 -31.16 5.38 9.07
CA LYS A 114 -32.41 4.59 9.03
C LYS A 114 -32.86 4.15 10.42
N LYS A 115 -31.92 3.71 11.27
CA LYS A 115 -32.23 3.31 12.66
C LYS A 115 -32.66 4.49 13.51
N ARG A 116 -32.03 5.65 13.33
CA ARG A 116 -32.37 6.88 14.03
C ARG A 116 -33.80 7.33 13.69
N ILE A 117 -34.14 7.35 12.39
CA ILE A 117 -35.48 7.70 11.91
C ILE A 117 -36.52 6.70 12.44
N ALA A 118 -36.22 5.39 12.38
CA ALA A 118 -37.13 4.37 12.91
C ALA A 118 -37.38 4.54 14.41
N MET A 119 -36.34 4.80 15.21
CA MET A 119 -36.50 5.08 16.65
C MET A 119 -37.35 6.33 16.91
N MET A 120 -37.14 7.41 16.15
CA MET A 120 -37.95 8.63 16.28
C MET A 120 -39.42 8.36 15.96
N LEU A 121 -39.71 7.62 14.88
CA LEU A 121 -41.07 7.25 14.52
C LEU A 121 -41.74 6.37 15.58
N THR A 122 -41.02 5.38 16.14
CA THR A 122 -41.56 4.58 17.25
C THR A 122 -41.86 5.44 18.48
N GLN A 123 -40.96 6.37 18.83
CA GLN A 123 -41.18 7.27 19.96
C GLN A 123 -42.37 8.21 19.75
N GLN A 124 -42.51 8.75 18.54
CA GLN A 124 -43.64 9.59 18.16
C GLN A 124 -44.95 8.82 18.24
N ASN A 125 -45.03 7.65 17.62
CA ASN A 125 -46.23 6.81 17.65
C ASN A 125 -46.63 6.45 19.09
N ASN A 126 -45.67 6.07 19.94
CA ASN A 126 -45.94 5.77 21.34
C ASN A 126 -46.49 6.99 22.10
N SER A 127 -45.98 8.19 21.79
CA SER A 127 -46.47 9.43 22.38
C SER A 127 -47.90 9.74 21.90
N ASP A 128 -48.17 9.59 20.61
CA ASP A 128 -49.47 9.84 20.02
C ASP A 128 -50.53 8.86 20.57
N GLU A 129 -50.19 7.58 20.69
CA GLU A 129 -51.03 6.57 21.33
C GLU A 129 -51.32 6.89 22.80
N TRP A 130 -50.31 7.34 23.56
CA TRP A 130 -50.49 7.74 24.95
C TRP A 130 -51.43 8.95 25.11
N ILE A 131 -51.33 9.93 24.21
CA ILE A 131 -52.25 11.08 24.17
C ILE A 131 -53.67 10.64 23.82
N ALA A 132 -53.82 9.76 22.82
CA ALA A 132 -55.12 9.24 22.39
C ALA A 132 -55.82 8.49 23.53
N GLN A 133 -55.12 7.58 24.21
CA GLN A 133 -55.65 6.87 25.37
C GLN A 133 -56.14 7.82 26.46
N ARG A 134 -55.38 8.88 26.79
CA ARG A 134 -55.80 9.86 27.80
C ARG A 134 -57.09 10.60 27.43
N ARG A 135 -57.29 10.91 26.16
CA ARG A 135 -58.50 11.60 25.66
C ARG A 135 -59.74 10.71 25.63
N GLU A 136 -59.58 9.38 25.58
CA GLU A 136 -60.70 8.44 25.68
C GLU A 136 -61.23 8.28 27.12
N PHE A 137 -60.46 8.72 28.12
CA PHE A 137 -60.84 8.71 29.54
C PHE A 137 -61.31 10.07 30.07
N GLU A 138 -61.41 11.10 29.22
CA GLU A 138 -62.05 12.40 29.49
C GLU A 138 -63.45 12.46 28.88
#